data_AF-A0A4P9ZPG1-F1
#
_entry.id   AF-A0A4P9ZPG1-F1
#
_cell.length_a   1.000
_cell.length_b   1.000
_cell.length_c   1.000
_cell.angle_alpha   90.00
_cell.angle_beta   90.00
_cell.angle_gamma   90.00
#
_symmetry.space_group_name_H-M   'P 1'
#
loop_
_entity.id
_entity.type
_entity.pdbx_description
1 polymer ?
#
loop_
_entity_poly.entity_id
_entity_poly.type
_entity_poly.pdbx_seq_one_letter_code
_entity_poly.pdbx_strand_id
1 'polypeptide(L)'
;EPIYNIGMQNVKAGLALDYRKKKHVFRVHADGFQFLLQAQTSMEMIGWIDSLQASTNIALPIEERKLPKFTPLSRRYRQMFYH
;
A
#
# COMPACT_ATOMS: atom_id res chain seq x y z
N GLU A 1 -10.73 13.95 -17.60
CA GLU A 1 -9.78 14.40 -16.57
C GLU A 1 -9.98 13.57 -15.30
N PRO A 2 -8.91 13.14 -14.61
CA PRO A 2 -9.00 12.49 -13.31
C PRO A 2 -9.54 13.47 -12.25
N ILE A 3 -10.32 12.97 -11.30
CA ILE A 3 -10.90 13.80 -10.22
C ILE A 3 -9.83 14.18 -9.18
N TYR A 4 -8.83 13.31 -8.97
CA TYR A 4 -7.69 13.55 -8.09
C TYR A 4 -6.42 12.92 -8.68
N ASN A 5 -5.28 13.60 -8.49
CA ASN A 5 -3.94 13.08 -8.74
C ASN A 5 -3.15 13.15 -7.43
N ILE A 6 -2.46 12.06 -7.08
CA ILE A 6 -1.69 11.93 -5.85
C ILE A 6 -0.27 11.52 -6.22
N GLY A 7 0.72 12.21 -5.65
CA GLY A 7 2.13 11.86 -5.81
C GLY A 7 2.48 10.61 -5.01
N MET A 8 3.38 9.79 -5.53
CA MET A 8 3.81 8.55 -4.86
C MET A 8 4.95 8.76 -3.86
N GLN A 9 5.49 9.97 -3.77
CA GLN A 9 6.52 10.31 -2.80
C GLN A 9 6.00 10.13 -1.37
N ASN A 10 6.74 9.40 -0.54
CA ASN A 10 6.42 9.15 0.87
C ASN A 10 5.08 8.45 1.14
N VAL A 11 4.44 7.87 0.11
CA VAL A 11 3.20 7.11 0.27
C VAL A 11 3.42 5.86 1.11
N LYS A 12 2.42 5.51 1.93
CA LYS A 12 2.42 4.27 2.70
C LYS A 12 1.15 3.49 2.43
N ALA A 13 1.30 2.25 1.96
CA ALA A 13 0.21 1.30 1.84
C ALA A 13 0.38 0.16 2.84
N GLY A 14 -0.71 -0.32 3.43
CA GLY A 14 -0.68 -1.43 4.38
C GLY A 14 -2.07 -1.91 4.80
N LEU A 15 -2.12 -2.95 5.63
CA LEU A 15 -3.39 -3.52 6.10
C LEU A 15 -4.16 -2.56 7.01
N ALA A 16 -5.49 -2.55 6.89
CA ALA A 16 -6.38 -1.83 7.80
C ALA A 16 -6.90 -2.76 8.91
N LEU A 17 -6.02 -3.20 9.81
CA LEU A 17 -6.33 -4.23 10.83
C LEU A 17 -7.42 -3.83 11.83
N ASP A 18 -7.57 -2.53 12.05
CA ASP A 18 -8.60 -1.92 12.87
C ASP A 18 -9.96 -1.85 12.16
N TYR A 19 -10.00 -2.01 10.84
CA TYR A 19 -11.21 -1.94 10.05
C TYR A 19 -11.85 -3.32 9.86
N ARG A 20 -13.02 -3.54 10.47
CA ARG A 20 -13.72 -4.83 10.46
C ARG A 20 -15.02 -4.85 9.66
N LYS A 21 -15.44 -3.72 9.08
CA LYS A 21 -16.75 -3.61 8.40
C LYS A 21 -16.80 -4.32 7.04
N LYS A 22 -15.66 -4.43 6.35
CA LYS A 22 -15.54 -5.13 5.06
C LYS A 22 -14.24 -5.93 4.99
N LYS A 23 -14.25 -7.02 4.22
CA LYS A 23 -13.07 -7.83 3.94
C LYS A 23 -12.17 -7.17 2.89
N HIS A 24 -10.90 -7.56 2.88
CA HIS A 24 -9.91 -7.16 1.87
C HIS A 24 -9.69 -5.65 1.79
N VAL A 25 -9.78 -4.98 2.94
CA VAL A 25 -9.56 -3.53 3.03
C VAL A 25 -8.13 -3.23 3.43
N PHE A 26 -7.50 -2.35 2.66
CA PHE A 26 -6.17 -1.82 2.93
C PHE A 26 -6.22 -0.29 3.04
N ARG A 27 -5.22 0.26 3.70
CA ARG A 27 -5.06 1.67 3.99
C ARG A 27 -3.94 2.24 3.13
N VAL A 28 -4.20 3.41 2.54
CA VAL A 28 -3.20 4.22 1.85
C VAL A 28 -3.12 5.57 2.55
N HIS A 29 -1.90 5.99 2.89
CA HIS A 29 -1.60 7.32 3.43
C HIS A 29 -0.72 8.06 2.42
N ALA A 30 -1.20 9.22 1.96
CA ALA A 30 -0.54 10.02 0.93
C ALA A 30 -0.90 11.50 1.13
N ASP A 31 0.09 12.39 1.07
CA ASP A 31 -0.09 13.85 1.15
C ASP A 31 -1.01 14.33 2.30
N GLY A 32 -0.91 13.68 3.47
CA GLY A 32 -1.73 13.98 4.64
C GLY A 32 -3.14 13.39 4.61
N PHE A 33 -3.57 12.81 3.49
CA PHE A 33 -4.83 12.08 3.34
C PHE A 33 -4.69 10.61 3.73
N GLN A 34 -5.80 10.03 4.17
CA GLN A 34 -5.92 8.60 4.45
C GLN A 34 -7.13 8.01 3.76
N PHE A 35 -6.90 6.94 3.00
CA PHE A 35 -7.93 6.23 2.25
C PHE A 35 -8.05 4.79 2.75
N LEU A 36 -9.28 4.27 2.77
CA LEU A 36 -9.56 2.85 2.91
C LEU A 36 -10.06 2.34 1.56
N LEU A 37 -9.33 1.40 0.98
CA LEU A 37 -9.62 0.82 -0.33
C LEU A 37 -9.96 -0.65 -0.16
N GLN A 38 -11.02 -1.10 -0.81
CA GLN A 38 -11.46 -2.50 -0.78
C GLN A 38 -11.06 -3.19 -2.09
N ALA A 39 -10.31 -4.28 -1.99
CA ALA A 39 -10.06 -5.17 -3.12
C ALA A 39 -11.13 -6.29 -3.19
N GLN A 40 -11.19 -7.01 -4.32
CA GLN A 40 -12.13 -8.11 -4.48
C GLN A 40 -11.65 -9.34 -3.70
N THR A 41 -10.34 -9.61 -3.69
CA THR A 41 -9.73 -10.77 -3.02
C THR A 41 -8.58 -10.37 -2.10
N SER A 42 -8.19 -11.28 -1.20
CA SER A 42 -7.01 -11.12 -0.35
C SER A 42 -5.72 -11.03 -1.16
N MET A 43 -5.60 -11.82 -2.24
CA MET A 43 -4.46 -11.81 -3.14
C MET A 43 -4.35 -10.48 -3.89
N GLU A 44 -5.47 -9.95 -4.38
CA GLU A 44 -5.51 -8.64 -5.04
C GLU A 44 -5.15 -7.52 -4.07
N MET A 45 -5.67 -7.55 -2.83
CA MET A 45 -5.30 -6.59 -1.77
C MET A 45 -3.78 -6.58 -1.53
N ILE A 46 -3.16 -7.75 -1.41
CA ILE A 46 -1.72 -7.88 -1.23
C ILE A 46 -0.97 -7.31 -2.44
N GLY A 47 -1.40 -7.67 -3.65
CA GLY A 47 -0.80 -7.16 -4.90
C GLY A 47 -0.84 -5.64 -5.00
N TRP A 48 -1.96 -5.01 -4.61
CA TRP A 48 -2.07 -3.55 -4.52
C TRP A 48 -1.10 -2.96 -3.51
N ILE A 49 -1.01 -3.52 -2.30
CA ILE A 49 -0.09 -3.04 -1.26
C ILE A 49 1.36 -3.11 -1.75
N ASP A 50 1.78 -4.26 -2.28
CA ASP A 50 3.15 -4.49 -2.74
C ASP A 50 3.50 -3.54 -3.92
N SER A 51 2.57 -3.35 -4.86
CA SER A 51 2.77 -2.45 -6.01
C SER A 51 2.89 -0.99 -5.59
N LEU A 52 2.06 -0.53 -4.66
CA LEU A 52 2.12 0.85 -4.14
C LEU A 52 3.41 1.10 -3.34
N GLN A 53 3.84 0.13 -2.54
CA GLN A 53 5.13 0.22 -1.82
C GLN A 53 6.32 0.22 -2.79
N ALA A 54 6.29 -0.60 -3.85
CA ALA A 54 7.31 -0.60 -4.88
C ALA A 54 7.36 0.73 -5.65
N SER A 55 6.21 1.28 -6.00
CA SER A 55 6.10 2.59 -6.65
C SER A 55 6.67 3.70 -5.77
N THR A 56 6.40 3.66 -4.46
CA THR A 56 6.98 4.61 -3.49
C THR A 56 8.52 4.57 -3.51
N ASN A 57 9.12 3.39 -3.61
CA ASN A 57 10.58 3.23 -3.63
C ASN A 57 11.25 3.87 -4.86
N ILE A 58 10.53 4.03 -5.96
CA ILE A 58 11.03 4.67 -7.19
C ILE A 58 10.52 6.10 -7.37
N ALA A 59 9.65 6.61 -6.49
CA ALA A 59 9.03 7.91 -6.66
C ALA A 59 9.97 9.09 -6.36
N LEU A 60 10.96 8.91 -5.48
CA LEU A 60 11.93 9.97 -5.16
C LEU A 60 12.95 10.16 -6.30
N PRO A 61 13.51 11.37 -6.48
CA PRO A 61 14.67 11.60 -7.35
C PRO A 61 15.85 10.68 -6.98
N ILE A 62 16.68 10.30 -7.96
CA ILE A 62 17.77 9.33 -7.76
C ILE A 62 18.75 9.81 -6.68
N GLU A 63 18.97 11.12 -6.60
CA GLU A 63 19.85 11.80 -5.66
C GLU A 63 19.34 11.68 -4.21
N GLU A 64 18.02 11.56 -4.03
CA GLU A 64 17.35 11.51 -2.72
C GLU A 64 16.89 10.09 -2.35
N ARG A 65 16.96 9.14 -3.29
CA ARG A 65 16.57 7.75 -3.04
C ARG A 65 17.52 7.11 -2.04
N LYS A 66 16.98 6.73 -0.87
CA LYS A 66 17.61 5.72 -0.03
C LYS A 66 17.54 4.37 -0.75
N LEU A 67 18.50 3.48 -0.50
CA LEU A 67 18.47 2.11 -1.02
C LEU A 67 17.06 1.52 -0.81
N PRO A 68 16.45 0.91 -1.84
CA PRO A 68 15.09 0.40 -1.74
C PRO A 68 15.02 -0.60 -0.59
N LYS A 69 14.23 -0.25 0.43
CA LYS A 69 13.97 -1.14 1.55
C LYS A 69 12.90 -2.10 1.09
N PHE A 70 13.28 -3.33 0.78
CA PHE A 70 12.32 -4.42 0.64
C PHE A 70 11.72 -4.68 2.02
N THR A 71 10.61 -4.00 2.31
CA THR A 71 9.84 -4.18 3.54
C THR A 71 8.60 -4.96 3.17
N PRO A 72 8.72 -6.28 2.97
CA PRO A 72 7.54 -7.03 2.60
C PRO A 72 6.50 -6.95 3.71
N LEU A 73 5.23 -7.15 3.35
CA LEU A 73 4.21 -7.50 4.33
C LEU A 73 4.78 -8.53 5.30
N SER A 74 4.67 -8.23 6.59
CA SER A 74 5.23 -9.08 7.64
C SER A 74 4.80 -10.53 7.37
N ARG A 75 5.71 -11.49 7.58
CA ARG A 75 5.46 -12.91 7.31
C ARG A 75 4.12 -13.40 7.90
N ARG A 76 3.77 -12.88 9.08
CA ARG A 76 2.51 -13.16 9.78
C ARG A 76 1.28 -12.74 8.98
N TYR A 77 1.35 -11.60 8.29
CA TYR A 77 0.26 -11.11 7.45
C TYR A 77 0.12 -11.90 6.16
N ARG A 78 1.23 -12.33 5.55
CA ARG A 78 1.17 -13.19 4.37
C ARG A 78 0.40 -14.48 4.67
N GLN A 79 0.75 -15.17 5.76
CA GLN A 79 0.07 -16.42 6.14
C GLN A 79 -1.43 -16.25 6.37
N MET A 80 -1.90 -15.11 6.90
CA MET A 80 -3.33 -14.91 7.15
C MET A 80 -4.19 -14.76 5.90
N PHE A 81 -3.60 -14.43 4.75
CA PHE A 81 -4.35 -13.98 3.56
C PHE A 81 -4.10 -14.82 2.30
N TYR A 82 -3.14 -15.75 2.31
CA TYR A 82 -2.86 -16.70 1.21
C TYR A 82 -3.62 -18.04 1.31
N HIS A 83 -4.63 -18.14 2.18
CA HIS A 83 -5.54 -19.30 2.28
C HIS A 83 -6.93 -18.91 1.77
#